data_AF-A0AAU7BRE2-F1
#
_entry.id   AF-A0AAU7BRE2-F1
#
_cell.length_a   1.000
_cell.length_b   1.000
_cell.length_c   1.000
_cell.angle_alpha   90.00
_cell.angle_beta   90.00
_cell.angle_gamma   90.00
#
_symmetry.space_group_name_H-M   'P 1'
#
loop_
_entity.id
_entity.type
_entity.pdbx_description
1 polymer ?
#
loop_
_entity_poly.entity_id
_entity_poly.type
_entity_poly.pdbx_seq_one_letter_code
_entity_poly.pdbx_strand_id
1 'polypeptide(L)'
;MKNYIIAAILGVFLLQSNCIIAQKVKIQYLANEGVLVKYENTEILIDAIFDKEFDYLDVLPDNQLEKLKKAEAPYSNVDIVLSTHLHGDHFNAQLVGHHLKYNTKARFLGPNETANQLKENFDAFQTISSQVTSETPNFFESKTLTLNNVKIKVLRFEHAGDSPWKEAENVAYLITIGGKKILHLGDSNVEIKRLKAFNLGNENIDVVILPYWLLGPSQKENIIVKYINPKQLFVAHIPLKAYSKAQDNITSMGYTNAVPFIEQFKTFVID
;
A
#
# COMPACT_ATOMS: atom_id res chain seq x y z
N MET A 1 53.17 37.69 -48.91
CA MET A 1 51.80 37.98 -48.43
C MET A 1 51.16 36.66 -48.05
N LYS A 2 50.98 36.39 -46.74
CA LYS A 2 50.37 35.15 -46.22
C LYS A 2 48.89 35.43 -45.97
N ASN A 3 48.00 34.80 -46.73
CA ASN A 3 46.56 34.84 -46.48
C ASN A 3 46.20 33.69 -45.54
N TYR A 4 45.75 34.02 -44.33
CA TYR A 4 45.15 33.08 -43.38
C TYR A 4 43.64 33.03 -43.66
N ILE A 5 43.14 31.87 -44.09
CA ILE A 5 41.70 31.58 -44.12
C ILE A 5 41.35 31.03 -42.74
N ILE A 6 40.62 31.81 -41.94
CA ILE A 6 40.00 31.35 -40.69
C ILE A 6 38.65 30.76 -41.08
N ALA A 7 38.55 29.42 -41.08
CA ALA A 7 37.29 28.72 -41.21
C ALA A 7 36.58 28.74 -39.84
N ALA A 8 35.51 29.55 -39.71
CA ALA A 8 34.65 29.53 -38.54
C ALA A 8 33.72 28.32 -38.62
N ILE A 9 33.96 27.31 -37.79
CA ILE A 9 33.04 26.18 -37.61
C ILE A 9 31.93 26.65 -36.66
N LEU A 10 30.76 26.97 -37.20
CA LEU A 10 29.54 27.15 -36.41
C LEU A 10 29.05 25.77 -35.95
N GLY A 11 29.34 25.41 -34.70
CA GLY A 11 28.74 24.24 -34.06
C GLY A 11 27.29 24.54 -33.69
N VAL A 12 26.34 23.94 -34.42
CA VAL A 12 24.92 23.94 -34.03
C VAL A 12 24.75 22.94 -32.89
N PHE A 13 24.66 23.43 -31.65
CA PHE A 13 24.22 22.64 -30.51
C PHE A 13 22.71 22.42 -30.61
N LEU A 14 22.30 21.25 -31.11
CA LEU A 14 20.94 20.76 -30.98
C LEU A 14 20.70 20.43 -29.51
N LEU A 15 20.05 21.34 -28.77
CA LEU A 15 19.47 21.04 -27.47
C LEU A 15 18.36 20.01 -27.68
N GLN A 16 18.68 18.73 -27.51
CA GLN A 16 17.66 17.69 -27.41
C GLN A 16 16.88 17.96 -26.11
N SER A 17 15.70 18.55 -26.26
CA SER A 17 14.72 18.62 -25.18
C SER A 17 14.30 17.19 -24.84
N ASN A 18 14.99 16.57 -23.88
CA ASN A 18 14.51 15.36 -23.24
C ASN A 18 13.21 15.74 -22.53
N CYS A 19 12.09 15.53 -23.20
CA CYS A 19 10.78 15.58 -22.58
C CYS A 19 10.74 14.39 -21.60
N ILE A 20 11.13 14.65 -20.35
CA ILE A 20 10.96 13.69 -19.27
C ILE A 20 9.46 13.50 -19.12
N ILE A 21 8.93 12.39 -19.65
CA ILE A 21 7.58 11.96 -19.32
C ILE A 21 7.62 11.69 -17.81
N ALA A 22 6.94 12.53 -17.03
CA ALA A 22 6.82 12.33 -15.60
C ALA A 22 6.18 10.96 -15.39
N GLN A 23 6.94 10.02 -14.82
CA GLN A 23 6.42 8.71 -14.48
C GLN A 23 5.33 8.89 -13.43
N LYS A 24 4.20 8.20 -13.59
CA LYS A 24 3.05 8.34 -12.69
C LYS A 24 3.02 7.20 -11.70
N VAL A 25 2.66 7.51 -10.45
CA VAL A 25 2.37 6.50 -9.44
C VAL A 25 1.11 5.76 -9.85
N LYS A 26 1.13 4.43 -9.78
CA LYS A 26 0.00 3.57 -10.09
C LYS A 26 -0.35 2.72 -8.88
N ILE A 27 -1.64 2.47 -8.67
CA ILE A 27 -2.13 1.53 -7.67
C ILE A 27 -2.96 0.50 -8.41
N GLN A 28 -2.56 -0.77 -8.34
CA GLN A 28 -3.31 -1.89 -8.89
C GLN A 28 -3.98 -2.63 -7.74
N TYR A 29 -5.30 -2.81 -7.83
CA TYR A 29 -6.04 -3.64 -6.88
C TYR A 29 -5.73 -5.12 -7.16
N LEU A 30 -5.45 -5.90 -6.11
CA LEU A 30 -5.17 -7.33 -6.22
C LEU A 30 -6.34 -8.15 -5.68
N ALA A 31 -6.59 -8.09 -4.37
CA ALA A 31 -7.74 -8.74 -3.72
C ALA A 31 -7.92 -8.19 -2.30
N ASN A 32 -9.14 -8.18 -1.74
CA ASN A 32 -9.48 -7.67 -0.41
C ASN A 32 -8.94 -6.25 -0.13
N GLU A 33 -7.95 -6.10 0.76
CA GLU A 33 -7.16 -4.86 0.96
C GLU A 33 -5.82 -4.85 0.21
N GLY A 34 -5.48 -5.96 -0.41
CA GLY A 34 -4.28 -6.17 -1.20
C GLY A 34 -4.15 -5.23 -2.38
N VAL A 35 -3.10 -4.42 -2.39
CA VAL A 35 -2.73 -3.57 -3.52
C VAL A 35 -1.26 -3.70 -3.90
N LEU A 36 -0.98 -3.40 -5.17
CA LEU A 36 0.35 -3.22 -5.73
C LEU A 36 0.55 -1.77 -6.17
N VAL A 37 1.41 -1.05 -5.47
CA VAL A 37 1.82 0.32 -5.81
C VAL A 37 3.05 0.27 -6.70
N LYS A 38 3.04 0.99 -7.82
CA LYS A 38 4.15 1.05 -8.78
C LYS A 38 4.57 2.49 -9.07
N TYR A 39 5.87 2.74 -9.08
CA TYR A 39 6.46 3.99 -9.57
C TYR A 39 7.86 3.71 -10.11
N GLU A 40 8.09 4.00 -11.39
CA GLU A 40 9.31 3.63 -12.10
C GLU A 40 9.65 2.15 -11.93
N ASN A 41 10.81 1.83 -11.35
CA ASN A 41 11.26 0.49 -11.06
C ASN A 41 10.95 0.05 -9.62
N THR A 42 10.16 0.83 -8.88
CA THR A 42 9.79 0.52 -7.50
C THR A 42 8.40 -0.07 -7.41
N GLU A 43 8.29 -1.24 -6.78
CA GLU A 43 7.03 -1.95 -6.55
C GLU A 43 6.81 -2.27 -5.06
N ILE A 44 5.63 -1.96 -4.54
CA ILE A 44 5.25 -2.16 -3.13
C ILE A 44 3.95 -2.95 -3.08
N LEU A 45 3.98 -4.11 -2.42
CA LEU A 45 2.78 -4.85 -2.03
C LEU A 45 2.33 -4.40 -0.63
N ILE A 46 1.04 -4.23 -0.43
CA ILE A 46 0.42 -3.94 0.87
C ILE A 46 -0.73 -4.92 1.03
N ASP A 47 -0.73 -5.71 2.11
CA ASP A 47 -1.79 -6.67 2.48
C ASP A 47 -2.20 -7.61 1.32
N ALA A 48 -1.26 -7.96 0.46
CA ALA A 48 -1.53 -8.65 -0.81
C ALA A 48 -1.09 -10.13 -0.84
N ILE A 49 -0.39 -10.59 0.20
CA ILE A 49 0.21 -11.93 0.26
C ILE A 49 -0.49 -12.73 1.36
N PHE A 50 -1.67 -13.24 1.02
CA PHE A 50 -2.53 -13.95 1.94
C PHE A 50 -3.29 -15.07 1.23
N ASP A 51 -3.90 -15.96 2.02
CA ASP A 51 -4.72 -17.07 1.51
C ASP A 51 -6.17 -16.87 1.97
N LYS A 52 -7.09 -17.70 1.49
CA LYS A 52 -8.51 -17.57 1.82
C LYS A 52 -8.80 -17.87 3.29
N GLU A 53 -9.06 -16.82 4.07
CA GLU A 53 -9.61 -16.93 5.42
C GLU A 53 -11.15 -16.88 5.44
N PHE A 54 -11.75 -15.98 4.65
CA PHE A 54 -13.18 -15.72 4.66
C PHE A 54 -13.85 -15.94 3.29
N ASP A 55 -14.94 -16.71 3.26
CA ASP A 55 -15.71 -16.97 2.03
C ASP A 55 -16.41 -15.73 1.44
N TYR A 56 -16.59 -14.70 2.25
CA TYR A 56 -17.31 -13.49 1.85
C TYR A 56 -16.39 -12.37 1.33
N LEU A 57 -15.07 -12.56 1.37
CA LEU A 57 -14.08 -11.66 0.81
C LEU A 57 -13.46 -12.28 -0.44
N ASP A 58 -12.99 -11.45 -1.35
CA ASP A 58 -12.28 -11.93 -2.52
C ASP A 58 -10.83 -12.27 -2.18
N VAL A 59 -10.27 -13.18 -2.98
CA VAL A 59 -8.87 -13.60 -2.90
C VAL A 59 -8.27 -13.59 -4.30
N LEU A 60 -6.94 -13.55 -4.37
CA LEU A 60 -6.27 -13.75 -5.66
C LEU A 60 -6.58 -15.15 -6.21
N PRO A 61 -6.80 -15.29 -7.53
CA PRO A 61 -6.86 -16.61 -8.15
C PRO A 61 -5.58 -17.41 -7.90
N ASP A 62 -5.68 -18.73 -7.71
CA ASP A 62 -4.56 -19.61 -7.34
C ASP A 62 -3.32 -19.43 -8.23
N ASN A 63 -3.51 -19.25 -9.54
CA ASN A 63 -2.41 -19.05 -10.48
C ASN A 63 -1.66 -17.72 -10.26
N GLN A 64 -2.35 -16.68 -9.77
CA GLN A 64 -1.74 -15.40 -9.41
C GLN A 64 -1.09 -15.47 -8.04
N LEU A 65 -1.72 -16.15 -7.08
CA LEU A 65 -1.16 -16.37 -5.76
C LEU A 65 0.15 -17.19 -5.83
N GLU A 66 0.20 -18.24 -6.67
CA GLU A 66 1.41 -19.02 -6.88
C GLU A 66 2.55 -18.20 -7.51
N LYS A 67 2.24 -17.33 -8.49
CA LYS A 67 3.23 -16.39 -9.05
C LYS A 67 3.75 -15.43 -7.99
N LEU A 68 2.86 -14.90 -7.17
CA LEU A 68 3.20 -13.97 -6.11
C LEU A 68 4.05 -14.64 -5.03
N LYS A 69 3.68 -15.85 -4.58
CA LYS A 69 4.49 -16.70 -3.69
C LYS A 69 5.88 -17.01 -4.23
N LYS A 70 6.01 -17.28 -5.54
CA LYS A 70 7.29 -17.60 -6.20
C LYS A 70 8.07 -16.38 -6.68
N ALA A 71 7.54 -15.17 -6.44
CA ALA A 71 8.04 -13.93 -7.02
C ALA A 71 8.31 -14.03 -8.54
N GLU A 72 7.40 -14.69 -9.25
CA GLU A 72 7.39 -14.75 -10.71
C GLU A 72 6.66 -13.53 -11.30
N ALA A 73 6.91 -13.24 -12.57
CA ALA A 73 6.21 -12.16 -13.27
C ALA A 73 4.68 -12.32 -13.14
N PRO A 74 3.94 -11.25 -12.78
CA PRO A 74 4.36 -9.85 -12.76
C PRO A 74 4.94 -9.32 -11.42
N TYR A 75 5.23 -10.19 -10.44
CA TYR A 75 5.62 -9.82 -9.06
C TYR A 75 7.12 -10.00 -8.77
N SER A 76 7.95 -10.21 -9.80
CA SER A 76 9.38 -10.47 -9.66
C SER A 76 10.23 -9.26 -9.28
N ASN A 77 9.66 -8.06 -9.37
CA ASN A 77 10.36 -6.79 -9.10
C ASN A 77 9.84 -6.10 -7.84
N VAL A 78 9.09 -6.79 -6.98
CA VAL A 78 8.62 -6.24 -5.72
C VAL A 78 9.80 -5.87 -4.82
N ASP A 79 9.89 -4.61 -4.41
CA ASP A 79 10.92 -4.13 -3.51
C ASP A 79 10.49 -4.23 -2.05
N ILE A 80 9.21 -4.02 -1.78
CA ILE A 80 8.69 -3.91 -0.42
C ILE A 80 7.37 -4.69 -0.31
N VAL A 81 7.28 -5.51 0.74
CA VAL A 81 6.04 -6.18 1.17
C VAL A 81 5.65 -5.59 2.53
N LEU A 82 4.45 -5.04 2.61
CA LEU A 82 3.86 -4.48 3.82
C LEU A 82 2.68 -5.34 4.28
N SER A 83 2.58 -5.55 5.59
CA SER A 83 1.40 -6.14 6.23
C SER A 83 0.92 -5.25 7.37
N THR A 84 -0.35 -4.86 7.39
CA THR A 84 -0.90 -3.98 8.43
C THR A 84 -1.10 -4.69 9.76
N HIS A 85 -1.47 -5.98 9.74
CA HIS A 85 -1.72 -6.81 10.91
C HIS A 85 -1.67 -8.31 10.56
N LEU A 86 -1.94 -9.19 11.53
CA LEU A 86 -1.68 -10.63 11.42
C LEU A 86 -2.81 -11.46 10.77
N HIS A 87 -4.02 -10.92 10.60
CA HIS A 87 -5.16 -11.72 10.12
C HIS A 87 -4.90 -12.31 8.73
N GLY A 88 -5.48 -13.49 8.52
CA GLY A 88 -5.24 -14.35 7.37
C GLY A 88 -5.79 -13.81 6.07
N ASP A 89 -6.67 -12.81 6.08
CA ASP A 89 -7.12 -12.05 4.91
C ASP A 89 -6.24 -10.84 4.54
N HIS A 90 -5.14 -10.63 5.27
CA HIS A 90 -4.12 -9.59 5.01
C HIS A 90 -2.69 -10.17 4.92
N PHE A 91 -2.41 -11.23 5.68
CA PHE A 91 -1.07 -11.78 5.84
C PHE A 91 -1.05 -13.31 5.96
N ASN A 92 -0.08 -13.93 5.30
CA ASN A 92 0.25 -15.34 5.51
C ASN A 92 1.76 -15.56 5.58
N ALA A 93 2.25 -16.07 6.72
CA ALA A 93 3.68 -16.24 6.98
C ALA A 93 4.39 -17.16 5.96
N GLN A 94 3.75 -18.23 5.49
CA GLN A 94 4.35 -19.13 4.50
C GLN A 94 4.48 -18.45 3.15
N LEU A 95 3.42 -17.79 2.70
CA LEU A 95 3.36 -17.13 1.41
C LEU A 95 4.35 -15.94 1.35
N VAL A 96 4.37 -15.10 2.39
CA VAL A 96 5.33 -13.99 2.52
C VAL A 96 6.76 -14.53 2.61
N GLY A 97 7.00 -15.55 3.43
CA GLY A 97 8.33 -16.15 3.58
C GLY A 97 8.86 -16.71 2.27
N HIS A 98 8.01 -17.38 1.49
CA HIS A 98 8.37 -17.85 0.15
C HIS A 98 8.65 -16.70 -0.82
N HIS A 99 7.81 -15.66 -0.85
CA HIS A 99 8.06 -14.50 -1.72
C HIS A 99 9.45 -13.89 -1.46
N LEU A 100 9.78 -13.64 -0.20
CA LEU A 100 11.09 -13.11 0.22
C LEU A 100 12.23 -14.08 -0.08
N LYS A 101 12.01 -15.40 0.01
CA LYS A 101 13.02 -16.41 -0.32
C LYS A 101 13.34 -16.42 -1.81
N TYR A 102 12.34 -16.25 -2.68
CA TYR A 102 12.52 -16.24 -4.14
C TYR A 102 12.94 -14.88 -4.68
N ASN A 103 12.61 -13.79 -3.99
CA ASN A 103 13.05 -12.44 -4.30
C ASN A 103 13.94 -11.86 -3.21
N THR A 104 15.25 -12.10 -3.34
CA THR A 104 16.26 -11.70 -2.34
C THR A 104 16.48 -10.19 -2.21
N LYS A 105 15.79 -9.38 -3.02
CA LYS A 105 15.82 -7.90 -2.95
C LYS A 105 14.63 -7.34 -2.18
N ALA A 106 13.54 -8.11 -2.09
CA ALA A 106 12.34 -7.68 -1.39
C ALA A 106 12.63 -7.52 0.10
N ARG A 107 12.02 -6.49 0.68
CA ARG A 107 12.07 -6.21 2.11
C ARG A 107 10.67 -6.31 2.67
N PHE A 108 10.53 -6.94 3.83
CA PHE A 108 9.27 -6.98 4.55
C PHE A 108 9.26 -5.95 5.68
N LEU A 109 8.14 -5.27 5.84
CA LEU A 109 7.83 -4.44 7.01
C LEU A 109 6.42 -4.73 7.49
N GLY A 110 6.30 -5.09 8.77
CA GLY A 110 5.03 -5.34 9.44
C GLY A 110 5.10 -4.96 10.92
N PRO A 111 3.98 -5.03 11.66
CA PRO A 111 4.02 -4.99 13.11
C PRO A 111 4.79 -6.20 13.67
N ASN A 112 5.25 -6.11 14.92
CA ASN A 112 6.01 -7.16 15.61
C ASN A 112 5.31 -8.52 15.54
N GLU A 113 3.98 -8.58 15.66
CA GLU A 113 3.24 -9.84 15.53
C GLU A 113 3.47 -10.55 14.19
N THR A 114 3.38 -9.83 13.07
CA THR A 114 3.60 -10.43 11.74
C THR A 114 5.06 -10.88 11.53
N ALA A 115 6.02 -10.12 12.04
CA ALA A 115 7.44 -10.50 11.98
C ALA A 115 7.76 -11.71 12.88
N ASN A 116 7.13 -11.80 14.06
CA ASN A 116 7.23 -12.96 14.92
C ASN A 116 6.56 -14.19 14.28
N GLN A 117 5.37 -14.01 13.68
CA GLN A 117 4.70 -15.07 12.91
C GLN A 117 5.58 -15.61 11.78
N LEU A 118 6.27 -14.74 11.03
CA LEU A 118 7.29 -15.16 10.05
C LEU A 118 8.41 -15.97 10.69
N LYS A 119 8.96 -15.48 11.80
CA LYS A 119 10.08 -16.13 12.50
C LYS A 119 9.72 -17.51 13.05
N GLU A 120 8.50 -17.65 13.57
CA GLU A 120 8.04 -18.85 14.26
C GLU A 120 7.51 -19.91 13.30
N ASN A 121 6.92 -19.51 12.17
CA ASN A 121 6.21 -20.43 11.30
C ASN A 121 6.92 -20.69 9.97
N PHE A 122 7.79 -19.81 9.47
CA PHE A 122 8.49 -20.08 8.21
C PHE A 122 9.80 -20.84 8.45
N ASP A 123 9.83 -22.14 8.10
CA ASP A 123 10.97 -23.05 8.35
C ASP A 123 12.32 -22.48 7.88
N ALA A 124 12.34 -21.73 6.78
CA ALA A 124 13.55 -21.15 6.21
C ALA A 124 13.82 -19.70 6.66
N PHE A 125 13.25 -19.23 7.79
CA PHE A 125 13.35 -17.85 8.25
C PHE A 125 14.79 -17.32 8.30
N GLN A 126 15.76 -18.14 8.71
CA GLN A 126 17.16 -17.70 8.78
C GLN A 126 17.71 -17.23 7.42
N THR A 127 17.19 -17.75 6.31
CA THR A 127 17.59 -17.33 4.95
C THR A 127 17.01 -15.98 4.54
N ILE A 128 15.93 -15.52 5.20
CA ILE A 128 15.23 -14.27 4.89
C ILE A 128 15.30 -13.26 6.04
N SER A 129 15.91 -13.61 7.18
CA SER A 129 15.87 -12.81 8.42
C SER A 129 16.38 -11.38 8.22
N SER A 130 17.40 -11.21 7.37
CA SER A 130 17.94 -9.89 7.04
C SER A 130 16.95 -9.01 6.28
N GLN A 131 15.98 -9.61 5.57
CA GLN A 131 14.94 -8.95 4.77
C GLN A 131 13.75 -8.48 5.60
N VAL A 132 13.58 -8.99 6.82
CA VAL A 132 12.43 -8.73 7.68
C VAL A 132 12.73 -7.58 8.64
N THR A 133 11.86 -6.59 8.68
CA THR A 133 11.90 -5.46 9.63
C THR A 133 10.53 -5.38 10.30
N SER A 134 10.50 -5.08 11.60
CA SER A 134 9.25 -4.82 12.32
C SER A 134 9.22 -3.43 12.91
N GLU A 135 8.04 -2.83 12.95
CA GLU A 135 7.81 -1.55 13.61
C GLU A 135 6.36 -1.47 14.11
N THR A 136 6.21 -1.50 15.43
CA THR A 136 4.93 -1.26 16.12
C THR A 136 5.11 -0.10 17.09
N PRO A 137 4.82 1.15 16.68
CA PRO A 137 4.88 2.29 17.58
C PRO A 137 3.87 2.15 18.72
N ASN A 138 4.06 2.90 19.81
CA ASN A 138 3.03 2.97 20.86
C ASN A 138 1.76 3.64 20.32
N PHE A 139 0.64 3.45 21.00
CA PHE A 139 -0.60 4.16 20.65
C PHE A 139 -0.38 5.67 20.62
N PHE A 140 -1.00 6.33 19.64
CA PHE A 140 -0.84 7.78 19.37
C PHE A 140 0.55 8.19 18.89
N GLU A 141 1.47 7.24 18.69
CA GLU A 141 2.80 7.49 18.12
C GLU A 141 2.92 6.96 16.69
N SER A 142 3.89 7.52 15.98
CA SER A 142 4.22 7.10 14.63
C SER A 142 5.73 7.05 14.46
N LYS A 143 6.21 6.13 13.65
CA LYS A 143 7.62 6.02 13.29
C LYS A 143 7.80 6.22 11.80
N THR A 144 8.76 7.06 11.41
CA THR A 144 9.19 7.16 10.02
C THR A 144 10.48 6.41 9.82
N LEU A 145 10.53 5.59 8.77
CA LEU A 145 11.72 4.91 8.29
C LEU A 145 11.84 5.01 6.77
N THR A 146 13.01 4.63 6.24
CA THR A 146 13.23 4.48 4.81
C THR A 146 13.59 3.04 4.51
N LEU A 147 12.85 2.41 3.60
CA LEU A 147 13.06 1.03 3.16
C LEU A 147 13.18 1.03 1.64
N ASN A 148 14.27 0.51 1.08
CA ASN A 148 14.56 0.55 -0.38
C ASN A 148 14.30 1.93 -1.02
N ASN A 149 14.77 3.00 -0.37
CA ASN A 149 14.59 4.42 -0.76
C ASN A 149 13.15 4.95 -0.75
N VAL A 150 12.19 4.18 -0.23
CA VAL A 150 10.82 4.63 -0.01
C VAL A 150 10.66 5.09 1.44
N LYS A 151 10.17 6.31 1.63
CA LYS A 151 9.85 6.84 2.96
C LYS A 151 8.50 6.30 3.40
N ILE A 152 8.48 5.61 4.54
CA ILE A 152 7.27 5.00 5.11
C ILE A 152 7.11 5.51 6.54
N LYS A 153 5.93 6.07 6.85
CA LYS A 153 5.52 6.43 8.21
C LYS A 153 4.50 5.40 8.69
N VAL A 154 4.87 4.64 9.71
CA VAL A 154 4.05 3.64 10.39
C VAL A 154 3.26 4.34 11.50
N LEU A 155 1.95 4.17 11.51
CA LEU A 155 1.02 4.85 12.42
C LEU A 155 0.30 3.78 13.24
N ARG A 156 0.39 3.83 14.57
CA ARG A 156 -0.25 2.81 15.42
C ARG A 156 -1.76 3.07 15.57
N PHE A 157 -2.58 2.13 15.11
CA PHE A 157 -4.02 2.14 15.33
C PHE A 157 -4.44 0.93 16.19
N GLU A 158 -5.58 1.03 16.87
CA GLU A 158 -6.28 -0.17 17.32
C GLU A 158 -6.86 -0.87 16.09
N HIS A 159 -6.95 -2.20 16.14
CA HIS A 159 -7.71 -2.96 15.16
C HIS A 159 -9.22 -2.74 15.39
N ALA A 160 -10.00 -2.65 14.33
CA ALA A 160 -11.45 -2.52 14.36
C ALA A 160 -12.12 -3.86 14.72
N GLY A 161 -13.35 -3.80 15.23
CA GLY A 161 -14.13 -5.00 15.57
C GLY A 161 -14.06 -5.39 17.05
N ASP A 162 -14.49 -6.61 17.33
CA ASP A 162 -14.64 -7.15 18.68
C ASP A 162 -13.59 -8.22 19.00
N SER A 163 -13.48 -8.56 20.27
CA SER A 163 -12.60 -9.65 20.73
C SER A 163 -13.01 -10.98 20.09
N PRO A 164 -12.05 -11.84 19.66
CA PRO A 164 -10.59 -11.72 19.83
C PRO A 164 -9.83 -11.01 18.69
N TRP A 165 -10.54 -10.44 17.70
CA TRP A 165 -9.91 -9.85 16.51
C TRP A 165 -9.25 -8.50 16.81
N LYS A 166 -9.87 -7.70 17.68
CA LYS A 166 -9.39 -6.34 17.99
C LYS A 166 -8.03 -6.31 18.72
N GLU A 167 -7.60 -7.45 19.26
CA GLU A 167 -6.37 -7.61 20.03
C GLU A 167 -5.12 -7.64 19.15
N ALA A 168 -5.27 -7.91 17.84
CA ALA A 168 -4.16 -7.90 16.90
C ALA A 168 -3.46 -6.53 16.84
N GLU A 169 -2.13 -6.55 16.70
CA GLU A 169 -1.37 -5.38 16.35
C GLU A 169 -1.77 -4.89 14.97
N ASN A 170 -2.35 -3.69 14.91
CA ASN A 170 -2.67 -3.01 13.65
C ASN A 170 -1.85 -1.73 13.46
N VAL A 171 -1.38 -1.52 12.23
CA VAL A 171 -0.70 -0.28 11.81
C VAL A 171 -1.23 0.20 10.47
N ALA A 172 -1.27 1.52 10.30
CA ALA A 172 -1.47 2.15 9.01
C ALA A 172 -0.13 2.62 8.42
N TYR A 173 -0.03 2.65 7.10
CA TYR A 173 1.17 3.10 6.39
C TYR A 173 0.90 4.36 5.59
N LEU A 174 1.64 5.44 5.89
CA LEU A 174 1.75 6.60 5.02
C LEU A 174 3.04 6.51 4.21
N ILE A 175 2.90 6.19 2.93
CA ILE A 175 3.98 5.94 1.98
C ILE A 175 4.19 7.18 1.13
N THR A 176 5.43 7.66 1.02
CA THR A 176 5.81 8.74 0.11
C THR A 176 6.62 8.17 -1.06
N ILE A 177 6.07 8.24 -2.28
CA ILE A 177 6.68 7.70 -3.50
C ILE A 177 6.26 8.53 -4.71
N GLY A 178 7.19 8.82 -5.63
CA GLY A 178 6.89 9.59 -6.85
C GLY A 178 6.25 10.96 -6.61
N GLY A 179 6.60 11.62 -5.50
CA GLY A 179 5.99 12.89 -5.07
C GLY A 179 4.55 12.76 -4.56
N LYS A 180 4.02 11.55 -4.43
CA LYS A 180 2.68 11.26 -3.90
C LYS A 180 2.74 10.69 -2.49
N LYS A 181 1.65 10.87 -1.76
CA LYS A 181 1.40 10.31 -0.43
C LYS A 181 0.18 9.40 -0.44
N ILE A 182 0.40 8.13 -0.15
CA ILE A 182 -0.63 7.08 -0.09
C ILE A 182 -0.73 6.64 1.36
N LEU A 183 -1.93 6.76 1.94
CA LEU A 183 -2.25 6.24 3.27
C LEU A 183 -3.06 4.95 3.13
N HIS A 184 -2.52 3.83 3.59
CA HIS A 184 -3.26 2.59 3.74
C HIS A 184 -3.65 2.42 5.21
N LEU A 185 -4.95 2.38 5.51
CA LEU A 185 -5.42 2.32 6.90
C LEU A 185 -5.38 0.91 7.50
N GLY A 186 -5.41 -0.13 6.67
CA GLY A 186 -5.70 -1.49 7.16
C GLY A 186 -7.03 -1.49 7.92
N ASP A 187 -7.16 -2.42 8.85
CA ASP A 187 -8.35 -2.60 9.68
C ASP A 187 -8.37 -1.64 10.88
N SER A 188 -8.05 -0.37 10.66
CA SER A 188 -7.96 0.63 11.72
C SER A 188 -9.31 0.97 12.36
N ASN A 189 -9.36 0.96 13.69
CA ASN A 189 -10.35 1.71 14.46
C ASN A 189 -10.00 3.21 14.44
N VAL A 190 -10.61 3.92 13.51
CA VAL A 190 -10.35 5.34 13.25
C VAL A 190 -11.13 6.23 14.22
N GLU A 191 -10.42 6.92 15.11
CA GLU A 191 -11.00 7.89 16.05
C GLU A 191 -10.39 9.29 15.87
N ILE A 192 -11.20 10.34 16.07
CA ILE A 192 -10.76 11.75 15.91
C ILE A 192 -9.50 12.06 16.72
N LYS A 193 -9.39 11.58 17.97
CA LYS A 193 -8.21 11.81 18.82
C LYS A 193 -6.92 11.26 18.19
N ARG A 194 -6.97 10.10 17.51
CA ARG A 194 -5.82 9.52 16.81
C ARG A 194 -5.47 10.31 15.55
N LEU A 195 -6.48 10.66 14.75
CA LEU A 195 -6.28 11.46 13.54
C LEU A 195 -5.60 12.80 13.86
N LYS A 196 -6.01 13.44 14.96
CA LYS A 196 -5.37 14.67 15.48
C LYS A 196 -3.95 14.42 15.96
N ALA A 197 -3.69 13.34 16.71
CA ALA A 197 -2.36 13.00 17.19
C ALA A 197 -1.35 12.80 16.04
N PHE A 198 -1.79 12.18 14.95
CA PHE A 198 -0.97 11.94 13.76
C PHE A 198 -0.85 13.15 12.82
N ASN A 199 -1.66 14.18 13.05
CA ASN A 199 -1.74 15.39 12.25
C ASN A 199 -1.91 15.13 10.74
N LEU A 200 -2.73 14.13 10.38
CA LEU A 200 -2.86 13.65 9.00
C LEU A 200 -3.42 14.72 8.04
N GLY A 201 -4.23 15.66 8.54
CA GLY A 201 -4.76 16.77 7.73
C GLY A 201 -3.68 17.71 7.18
N ASN A 202 -2.49 17.72 7.78
CA ASN A 202 -1.35 18.52 7.32
C ASN A 202 -0.40 17.72 6.41
N GLU A 203 -0.68 16.44 6.17
CA GLU A 203 0.20 15.59 5.36
C GLU A 203 -0.02 15.80 3.85
N ASN A 204 -1.10 16.44 3.40
CA ASN A 204 -1.46 16.56 1.97
C ASN A 204 -1.52 15.19 1.28
N ILE A 205 -2.32 14.29 1.83
CA ILE A 205 -2.45 12.91 1.34
C ILE A 205 -3.19 12.90 0.00
N ASP A 206 -2.59 12.28 -1.01
CA ASP A 206 -3.21 12.15 -2.33
C ASP A 206 -4.27 11.05 -2.33
N VAL A 207 -3.96 9.92 -1.70
CA VAL A 207 -4.80 8.72 -1.71
C VAL A 207 -4.94 8.17 -0.31
N VAL A 208 -6.18 7.82 0.08
CA VAL A 208 -6.43 6.93 1.21
C VAL A 208 -7.05 5.63 0.70
N ILE A 209 -6.47 4.50 1.09
CA ILE A 209 -7.06 3.17 0.96
C ILE A 209 -7.63 2.81 2.32
N LEU A 210 -8.91 2.47 2.35
CA LEU A 210 -9.64 2.24 3.60
C LEU A 210 -10.74 1.17 3.44
N PRO A 211 -11.01 0.42 4.51
CA PRO A 211 -12.08 -0.57 4.49
C PRO A 211 -13.49 0.02 4.34
N TYR A 212 -14.38 -0.72 3.67
CA TYR A 212 -15.74 -0.30 3.32
C TYR A 212 -16.58 0.23 4.48
N TRP A 213 -16.44 -0.36 5.68
CA TRP A 213 -17.22 0.06 6.86
C TRP A 213 -16.86 1.47 7.37
N LEU A 214 -15.68 1.99 7.02
CA LEU A 214 -15.28 3.36 7.39
C LEU A 214 -15.99 4.45 6.59
N LEU A 215 -16.84 4.09 5.62
CA LEU A 215 -17.73 5.03 4.93
C LEU A 215 -19.19 4.94 5.39
N GLY A 216 -19.54 3.93 6.20
CA GLY A 216 -20.92 3.60 6.53
C GLY A 216 -21.66 4.63 7.41
N PRO A 217 -22.99 4.49 7.58
CA PRO A 217 -23.84 5.45 8.32
C PRO A 217 -23.45 5.67 9.80
N SER A 218 -22.69 4.74 10.39
CA SER A 218 -22.14 4.87 11.75
C SER A 218 -21.07 5.96 11.84
N GLN A 219 -20.47 6.36 10.71
CA GLN A 219 -19.45 7.40 10.61
C GLN A 219 -20.13 8.77 10.48
N LYS A 220 -20.70 9.25 11.58
CA LYS A 220 -21.62 10.41 11.66
C LYS A 220 -21.05 11.78 11.21
N GLU A 221 -19.82 11.88 10.71
CA GLU A 221 -19.21 13.17 10.33
C GLU A 221 -18.21 13.14 9.16
N ASN A 222 -18.15 12.07 8.36
CA ASN A 222 -17.13 11.91 7.31
C ASN A 222 -15.72 12.25 7.82
N ILE A 223 -15.34 11.71 8.99
CA ILE A 223 -14.13 12.10 9.72
C ILE A 223 -12.85 11.96 8.88
N ILE A 224 -12.84 11.02 7.93
CA ILE A 224 -11.76 10.86 6.96
C ILE A 224 -11.60 12.14 6.12
N VAL A 225 -12.67 12.64 5.51
CA VAL A 225 -12.64 13.87 4.72
C VAL A 225 -12.28 15.07 5.58
N LYS A 226 -12.85 15.17 6.79
CA LYS A 226 -12.65 16.32 7.68
C LYS A 226 -11.25 16.43 8.28
N TYR A 227 -10.62 15.30 8.63
CA TYR A 227 -9.36 15.28 9.37
C TYR A 227 -8.15 14.76 8.57
N ILE A 228 -8.37 14.13 7.42
CA ILE A 228 -7.32 13.67 6.52
C ILE A 228 -7.34 14.48 5.21
N ASN A 229 -8.53 14.87 4.74
CA ASN A 229 -8.75 15.64 3.50
C ASN A 229 -8.00 15.10 2.27
N PRO A 230 -8.17 13.81 1.92
CA PRO A 230 -7.48 13.23 0.78
C PRO A 230 -8.11 13.61 -0.54
N LYS A 231 -7.30 13.63 -1.61
CA LYS A 231 -7.80 13.92 -2.96
C LYS A 231 -8.67 12.79 -3.51
N GLN A 232 -8.27 11.54 -3.26
CA GLN A 232 -8.94 10.32 -3.74
C GLN A 232 -9.10 9.31 -2.60
N LEU A 233 -10.25 8.64 -2.57
CA LEU A 233 -10.48 7.47 -1.72
C LEU A 233 -10.54 6.21 -2.58
N PHE A 234 -9.84 5.17 -2.15
CA PHE A 234 -10.06 3.82 -2.61
C PHE A 234 -10.65 2.99 -1.48
N VAL A 235 -11.72 2.28 -1.78
CA VAL A 235 -12.51 1.57 -0.78
C VAL A 235 -12.29 0.09 -0.94
N ALA A 236 -11.64 -0.51 0.05
CA ALA A 236 -11.23 -1.91 0.08
C ALA A 236 -12.11 -2.70 1.08
N HIS A 237 -11.78 -3.98 1.30
CA HIS A 237 -12.47 -4.85 2.28
C HIS A 237 -14.00 -4.85 2.09
N ILE A 238 -14.41 -5.01 0.83
CA ILE A 238 -15.82 -5.01 0.45
C ILE A 238 -16.29 -6.46 0.46
N PRO A 239 -17.35 -6.82 1.19
CA PRO A 239 -17.92 -8.15 1.08
C PRO A 239 -18.41 -8.42 -0.36
N LEU A 240 -18.16 -9.60 -0.91
CA LEU A 240 -18.54 -10.00 -2.27
C LEU A 240 -20.03 -9.70 -2.58
N LYS A 241 -20.90 -9.93 -1.60
CA LYS A 241 -22.35 -9.64 -1.71
C LYS A 241 -22.69 -8.16 -1.93
N ALA A 242 -21.76 -7.25 -1.61
CA ALA A 242 -21.93 -5.80 -1.75
C ALA A 242 -21.32 -5.25 -3.05
N TYR A 243 -20.51 -6.02 -3.80
CA TYR A 243 -19.79 -5.54 -4.98
C TYR A 243 -20.68 -4.81 -5.99
N SER A 244 -21.82 -5.41 -6.34
CA SER A 244 -22.74 -4.87 -7.35
C SER A 244 -23.42 -3.56 -6.95
N LYS A 245 -23.39 -3.20 -5.66
CA LYS A 245 -23.99 -1.97 -5.12
C LYS A 245 -22.98 -1.06 -4.45
N ALA A 246 -21.70 -1.45 -4.38
CA ALA A 246 -20.70 -0.75 -3.59
C ALA A 246 -20.55 0.70 -4.05
N GLN A 247 -20.42 0.92 -5.37
CA GLN A 247 -20.31 2.27 -5.94
C GLN A 247 -21.55 3.11 -5.62
N ASP A 248 -22.76 2.59 -5.87
CA ASP A 248 -24.01 3.30 -5.63
C ASP A 248 -24.18 3.67 -4.15
N ASN A 249 -23.86 2.75 -3.24
CA ASN A 249 -23.90 2.99 -1.81
C ASN A 249 -22.91 4.09 -1.41
N ILE A 250 -21.66 4.01 -1.86
CA ILE A 250 -20.61 5.00 -1.58
C ILE A 250 -21.04 6.39 -2.07
N THR A 251 -21.55 6.48 -3.29
CA THR A 251 -22.04 7.73 -3.87
C THR A 251 -23.26 8.27 -3.11
N SER A 252 -24.19 7.40 -2.68
CA SER A 252 -25.37 7.81 -1.89
C SER A 252 -25.00 8.39 -0.52
N MET A 253 -23.82 8.04 0.00
CA MET A 253 -23.26 8.58 1.26
C MET A 253 -22.51 9.90 1.05
N GLY A 254 -22.47 10.42 -0.18
CA GLY A 254 -21.86 11.71 -0.51
C GLY A 254 -20.36 11.65 -0.85
N TYR A 255 -19.79 10.46 -0.98
CA TYR A 255 -18.38 10.29 -1.37
C TYR A 255 -18.25 10.23 -2.89
N THR A 256 -18.11 11.40 -3.54
CA THR A 256 -18.01 11.51 -5.01
C THR A 256 -16.61 11.23 -5.56
N ASN A 257 -15.58 11.32 -4.72
CA ASN A 257 -14.18 11.02 -5.04
C ASN A 257 -13.73 9.65 -4.50
N ALA A 258 -14.67 8.73 -4.27
CA ALA A 258 -14.38 7.39 -3.77
C ALA A 258 -14.65 6.33 -4.83
N VAL A 259 -13.69 5.41 -4.97
CA VAL A 259 -13.73 4.32 -5.94
C VAL A 259 -13.60 3.00 -5.20
N PRO A 260 -14.57 2.09 -5.31
CA PRO A 260 -14.48 0.77 -4.70
C PRO A 260 -13.53 -0.14 -5.49
N PHE A 261 -12.73 -0.89 -4.76
CA PHE A 261 -11.94 -1.99 -5.28
C PHE A 261 -12.82 -3.23 -5.42
N ILE A 262 -13.36 -3.43 -6.63
CA ILE A 262 -14.28 -4.54 -6.99
C ILE A 262 -13.88 -5.24 -8.30
N GLU A 263 -12.81 -4.79 -8.94
CA GLU A 263 -12.32 -5.31 -10.22
C GLU A 263 -10.84 -5.62 -10.09
N GLN A 264 -10.51 -6.89 -9.81
CA GLN A 264 -9.13 -7.34 -9.61
C GLN A 264 -8.25 -6.96 -10.81
N PHE A 265 -7.00 -6.63 -10.52
CA PHE A 265 -5.97 -6.17 -11.46
C PHE A 265 -6.25 -4.82 -12.15
N LYS A 266 -7.37 -4.15 -11.82
CA LYS A 266 -7.60 -2.77 -12.26
C LYS A 266 -6.52 -1.85 -11.72
N THR A 267 -5.96 -1.06 -12.62
CA THR A 267 -4.89 -0.11 -12.30
C THR A 267 -5.41 1.32 -12.35
N PHE A 268 -5.13 2.06 -11.28
CA PHE A 268 -5.44 3.47 -11.13
C PHE A 268 -4.17 4.29 -11.20
N VAL A 269 -4.21 5.40 -11.93
CA VAL A 269 -3.10 6.34 -12.06
C VAL A 269 -3.34 7.49 -11.09
N ILE A 270 -2.35 7.83 -10.27
CA ILE A 270 -2.46 8.87 -9.25
C ILE A 270 -1.88 10.17 -9.79
N ASP A 271 -2.76 11.16 -10.00
CA ASP A 271 -2.43 12.48 -10.57
C ASP A 271 -1.98 13.51 -9.54
#